data_AF-A0A7W1ZTB8-F1
#
_entry.id   AF-A0A7W1ZTB8-F1
#
_cell.length_a   1.000
_cell.length_b   1.000
_cell.length_c   1.000
_cell.angle_alpha   90.00
_cell.angle_beta   90.00
_cell.angle_gamma   90.00
#
_symmetry.space_group_name_H-M   'P 1'
#
loop_
_entity.id
_entity.type
_entity.pdbx_description
1 polymer ?
#
loop_
_entity_poly.entity_id
_entity_poly.type
_entity_poly.pdbx_seq_one_letter_code
_entity_poly.pdbx_strand_id
1 'polypeptide(L)'
;MEDNRWCHPPVCGQRDGHHLGKRDGKLPDQRGQDLCYNPEPHRGTVLSVAEELNAIGWIVLSNPPVRSLNCQADSCLCIGADGATFCQVSDTLTVNEVYLSIQGESTWAGLPCIFVRLTACNLRCSYCDTAYAFTEGEKTATSEILQRIEELAAPYKQSTLQHSNTPLPLIEFTGGEPLLQKNALPLMRELCDRGLTVLVETSGALDISQLDPRVRRIMDLKCPSSGESHRMRWENLPHLKTTDEIKFVIGTQEDYDWAKTKMAEHNLAQVCPLLFSWVAPLLPHQRDKSLKQVPEGQTPITRKDLVEKIVADALPVRFQLQMHKFIWPPDQKGV
;
A
#
# COMPACT_ATOMS: atom_id res chain seq x y z
N MET A 1 22.08 5.83 56.15
CA MET A 1 23.12 5.91 55.09
C MET A 1 22.45 5.31 53.87
N GLU A 2 22.09 6.00 52.80
CA GLU A 2 22.46 7.32 52.29
C GLU A 2 21.24 8.04 51.73
N ASP A 3 21.38 9.36 51.71
CA ASP A 3 20.45 10.42 51.34
C ASP A 3 20.62 10.71 49.84
N ASN A 4 19.54 10.87 49.07
CA ASN A 4 19.63 11.52 47.75
C ASN A 4 18.35 12.29 47.42
N ARG A 5 18.44 13.58 47.75
CA ARG A 5 17.54 14.67 47.39
C ARG A 5 17.64 14.96 45.89
N TRP A 6 16.50 14.96 45.20
CA TRP A 6 16.38 15.50 43.84
C TRP A 6 15.94 16.97 43.93
N CYS A 7 16.79 17.88 43.47
CA CYS A 7 16.49 19.30 43.31
C CYS A 7 15.85 19.56 41.93
N HIS A 8 14.70 20.23 41.93
CA HIS A 8 14.10 20.85 40.75
C HIS A 8 14.79 22.18 40.39
N PRO A 9 14.90 22.56 39.11
CA PRO A 9 15.01 23.96 38.71
C PRO A 9 13.64 24.58 38.37
N PRO A 10 13.46 25.90 38.58
CA PRO A 10 12.17 26.58 38.48
C PRO A 10 11.79 27.03 37.06
N VAL A 11 10.46 27.12 36.89
CA VAL A 11 9.74 27.74 35.77
C VAL A 11 9.89 29.27 35.83
N CYS A 12 10.29 29.88 34.72
CA CYS A 12 10.12 31.31 34.42
C CYS A 12 9.07 31.37 33.30
N GLY A 13 7.95 32.09 33.35
CA GLY A 13 7.70 33.41 33.90
C GLY A 13 7.29 34.31 32.72
N GLN A 14 5.98 34.56 32.58
CA GLN A 14 5.34 35.40 31.56
C GLN A 14 5.97 36.81 31.45
N ARG A 15 5.86 37.42 30.26
CA ARG A 15 5.45 38.83 30.12
C ARG A 15 5.01 39.22 28.71
N ASP A 16 3.95 40.02 28.71
CA ASP A 16 3.23 40.66 27.61
C ASP A 16 3.99 41.79 26.90
N GLY A 17 3.47 42.24 25.75
CA GLY A 17 3.54 43.67 25.39
C GLY A 17 3.74 44.04 23.92
N HIS A 18 2.64 44.42 23.24
CA HIS A 18 2.45 45.57 22.33
C HIS A 18 3.56 46.07 21.38
N HIS A 19 3.29 46.15 20.06
CA HIS A 19 2.82 47.37 19.35
C HIS A 19 3.04 47.34 17.81
N LEU A 20 1.96 47.64 17.08
CA LEU A 20 1.80 48.56 15.92
C LEU A 20 2.91 48.74 14.87
N GLY A 21 2.53 48.61 13.58
CA GLY A 21 3.23 49.25 12.47
C GLY A 21 2.66 48.95 11.08
N LYS A 22 1.60 49.68 10.67
CA LYS A 22 1.21 49.84 9.25
C LYS A 22 2.31 50.61 8.49
N ARG A 23 2.52 50.30 7.22
CA ARG A 23 2.91 51.31 6.20
C ARG A 23 2.54 50.86 4.78
N ASP A 24 1.81 51.76 4.14
CA ASP A 24 1.41 51.79 2.73
C ASP A 24 2.61 51.95 1.79
N GLY A 25 2.45 51.51 0.53
CA GLY A 25 3.42 51.73 -0.54
C GLY A 25 2.84 51.45 -1.93
N LYS A 26 2.39 52.51 -2.60
CA LYS A 26 1.74 52.58 -3.91
C LYS A 26 2.61 52.09 -5.10
N LEU A 27 1.91 51.60 -6.11
CA LEU A 27 2.27 51.49 -7.54
C LEU A 27 2.82 52.80 -8.15
N PRO A 28 3.44 52.68 -9.34
CA PRO A 28 2.87 53.41 -10.47
C PRO A 28 2.70 52.58 -11.76
N ASP A 29 1.63 52.96 -12.46
CA ASP A 29 1.20 52.69 -13.84
C ASP A 29 2.20 53.21 -14.89
N GLN A 30 2.35 52.50 -16.03
CA GLN A 30 2.41 53.13 -17.35
C GLN A 30 2.12 52.15 -18.52
N ARG A 31 0.87 52.24 -19.01
CA ARG A 31 0.38 52.32 -20.40
C ARG A 31 1.30 52.00 -21.61
N GLY A 32 0.73 51.22 -22.53
CA GLY A 32 0.99 51.20 -23.99
C GLY A 32 0.11 50.13 -24.66
N GLN A 33 -1.15 50.44 -25.01
CA GLN A 33 -1.66 50.82 -26.35
C GLN A 33 -1.47 49.79 -27.49
N ASP A 34 -2.62 49.19 -27.84
CA ASP A 34 -3.20 48.90 -29.16
C ASP A 34 -2.36 48.23 -30.25
N LEU A 35 -2.90 47.13 -30.80
CA LEU A 35 -3.31 47.03 -32.21
C LEU A 35 -4.11 45.74 -32.46
N CYS A 36 -5.40 45.91 -32.76
CA CYS A 36 -6.26 44.92 -33.38
C CYS A 36 -5.80 44.68 -34.83
N TYR A 37 -5.67 43.42 -35.25
CA TYR A 37 -5.72 43.08 -36.67
C TYR A 37 -6.47 41.76 -36.87
N ASN A 38 -7.51 41.86 -37.70
CA ASN A 38 -8.35 40.77 -38.16
C ASN A 38 -8.09 40.63 -39.67
N PRO A 39 -7.84 39.42 -40.17
CA PRO A 39 -8.34 39.09 -41.50
C PRO A 39 -9.06 37.74 -41.53
N GLU A 40 -10.21 37.78 -42.19
CA GLU A 40 -11.05 36.64 -42.59
C GLU A 40 -10.42 35.79 -43.73
N PRO A 41 -11.02 34.65 -44.13
CA PRO A 41 -10.33 33.37 -44.27
C PRO A 41 -9.80 33.07 -45.68
N HIS A 42 -8.66 32.38 -45.74
CA HIS A 42 -8.20 31.70 -46.95
C HIS A 42 -8.52 30.20 -46.90
N ARG A 43 -9.27 29.75 -47.92
CA ARG A 43 -9.49 28.33 -48.24
C ARG A 43 -8.15 27.66 -48.53
N GLY A 44 -7.75 26.74 -47.66
CA GLY A 44 -6.65 25.80 -47.85
C GLY A 44 -7.17 24.37 -47.71
N THR A 45 -6.83 23.53 -48.67
CA THR A 45 -7.33 22.18 -48.91
C THR A 45 -7.05 21.25 -47.74
N VAL A 46 -8.08 20.56 -47.24
CA VAL A 46 -7.96 19.44 -46.29
C VAL A 46 -7.36 18.25 -47.05
N LEU A 47 -6.06 18.02 -46.91
CA LEU A 47 -5.46 16.73 -47.23
C LEU A 47 -5.90 15.74 -46.15
N SER A 48 -6.50 14.64 -46.56
CA SER A 48 -7.06 13.65 -45.64
C SER A 48 -5.95 12.90 -44.91
N VAL A 49 -6.04 12.89 -43.57
CA VAL A 49 -5.21 12.13 -42.62
C VAL A 49 -5.08 10.63 -42.97
N ALA A 50 -5.97 10.10 -43.81
CA ALA A 50 -5.96 8.72 -44.28
C ALA A 50 -4.73 8.36 -45.14
N GLU A 51 -4.12 9.31 -45.85
CA GLU A 51 -2.98 9.02 -46.74
C GLU A 51 -1.64 8.92 -45.99
N GLU A 52 -1.47 9.64 -44.86
CA GLU A 52 -0.28 9.53 -44.01
C GLU A 52 -0.25 8.24 -43.17
N LEU A 53 -1.42 7.69 -42.80
CA LEU A 53 -1.50 6.49 -41.96
C LEU A 53 -1.17 5.19 -42.72
N ASN A 54 -1.38 5.15 -44.04
CA ASN A 54 -0.98 4.01 -44.88
C ASN A 54 0.54 3.88 -45.01
N ALA A 55 1.32 4.94 -44.78
CA ALA A 55 2.78 4.91 -44.83
C ALA A 55 3.43 4.23 -43.61
N ILE A 56 2.68 3.99 -42.54
CA ILE A 56 3.15 3.40 -41.27
C ILE A 56 2.63 1.94 -41.08
N GLY A 57 1.97 1.37 -42.09
CA GLY A 57 1.60 -0.05 -42.11
C GLY A 57 0.30 -0.43 -41.38
N TRP A 58 -0.63 0.52 -41.20
CA TRP A 58 -1.94 0.24 -40.59
C TRP A 58 -2.98 -0.08 -41.66
N ILE A 59 -3.63 -1.25 -41.57
CA ILE A 59 -4.74 -1.64 -42.45
C ILE A 59 -6.04 -1.03 -41.91
N VAL A 60 -6.68 -0.18 -42.71
CA VAL A 60 -8.02 0.37 -42.41
C VAL A 60 -9.08 -0.63 -42.85
N LEU A 61 -9.79 -1.24 -41.88
CA LEU A 61 -10.98 -2.05 -42.14
C LEU A 61 -12.22 -1.32 -41.64
N SER A 62 -13.20 -1.14 -42.52
CA SER A 62 -14.57 -0.74 -42.16
C SER A 62 -15.28 -1.93 -41.47
N ASN A 63 -15.78 -1.69 -40.25
CA ASN A 63 -16.49 -2.59 -39.31
C ASN A 63 -17.40 -3.70 -39.89
N PRO A 64 -17.75 -4.81 -39.17
CA PRO A 64 -17.40 -5.28 -37.79
C PRO A 64 -17.03 -6.81 -37.73
N PRO A 65 -17.00 -7.56 -36.59
CA PRO A 65 -16.94 -7.20 -35.16
C PRO A 65 -15.59 -7.57 -34.50
N VAL A 66 -15.40 -6.96 -33.33
CA VAL A 66 -14.23 -7.01 -32.44
C VAL A 66 -13.64 -8.43 -32.30
N ARG A 67 -12.43 -8.61 -32.82
CA ARG A 67 -11.45 -9.57 -32.30
C ARG A 67 -10.29 -8.79 -31.71
N SER A 68 -9.96 -9.15 -30.47
CA SER A 68 -8.87 -8.64 -29.66
C SER A 68 -7.59 -8.42 -30.47
N LEU A 69 -6.99 -7.24 -30.35
CA LEU A 69 -5.61 -6.98 -30.77
C LEU A 69 -4.90 -6.17 -29.69
N ASN A 70 -3.85 -6.81 -29.16
CA ASN A 70 -2.70 -6.27 -28.43
C ASN A 70 -2.82 -4.85 -27.83
N CYS A 71 -3.00 -4.79 -26.52
CA CYS A 71 -2.58 -3.64 -25.72
C CYS A 71 -1.07 -3.78 -25.43
N GLN A 72 -0.26 -2.99 -26.12
CA GLN A 72 1.03 -2.58 -25.56
C GLN A 72 0.78 -1.39 -24.62
N ALA A 73 1.63 -1.28 -23.60
CA ALA A 73 1.43 -0.52 -22.38
C ALA A 73 0.93 0.93 -22.56
N ASP A 74 0.09 1.34 -21.61
CA ASP A 74 -0.24 2.72 -21.20
C ASP A 74 -1.21 3.56 -22.05
N SER A 75 -1.81 3.06 -23.14
CA SER A 75 -2.93 3.76 -23.77
C SER A 75 -3.89 2.85 -24.52
N CYS A 76 -5.19 3.09 -24.36
CA CYS A 76 -6.24 2.49 -25.17
C CYS A 76 -6.79 3.59 -26.08
N LEU A 77 -6.68 3.43 -27.40
CA LEU A 77 -7.19 4.40 -28.36
C LEU A 77 -8.70 4.19 -28.50
N CYS A 78 -9.50 5.08 -27.91
CA CYS A 78 -10.95 5.09 -28.11
C CYS A 78 -11.26 5.98 -29.32
N ILE A 79 -11.73 5.39 -30.42
CA ILE A 79 -12.15 6.13 -31.61
C ILE A 79 -13.62 6.52 -31.44
N GLY A 80 -13.87 7.79 -31.13
CA GLY A 80 -15.20 8.40 -31.11
C GLY A 80 -15.52 9.13 -32.41
N ALA A 81 -16.78 9.55 -32.58
CA ALA A 81 -17.27 10.22 -33.79
C ALA A 81 -16.55 11.55 -34.12
N ASP A 82 -15.85 12.14 -33.15
CA ASP A 82 -15.21 13.46 -33.26
C ASP A 82 -13.67 13.41 -33.29
N GLY A 83 -13.08 12.21 -33.47
CA GLY A 83 -11.63 12.01 -33.57
C GLY A 83 -11.03 11.12 -32.47
N ALA A 84 -9.70 10.96 -32.51
CA ALA A 84 -8.95 10.18 -31.53
C ALA A 84 -8.76 10.98 -30.23
N THR A 85 -9.52 10.64 -29.20
CA THR A 85 -9.34 11.18 -27.86
C THR A 85 -8.58 10.15 -27.03
N PHE A 86 -7.46 10.54 -26.41
CA PHE A 86 -6.82 9.72 -25.40
C PHE A 86 -7.77 9.55 -24.22
N CYS A 87 -8.39 8.38 -24.08
CA CYS A 87 -9.06 8.03 -22.85
C CYS A 87 -7.97 7.77 -21.80
N GLN A 88 -7.72 8.76 -20.93
CA GLN A 88 -6.98 8.49 -19.70
C GLN A 88 -7.73 7.39 -18.95
N VAL A 89 -7.08 6.25 -18.78
CA VAL A 89 -7.50 5.26 -17.79
C VAL A 89 -7.56 6.02 -16.47
N SER A 90 -8.70 6.03 -15.80
CA SER A 90 -8.87 6.81 -14.57
C SER A 90 -7.80 6.36 -13.57
N ASP A 91 -6.86 7.24 -13.24
CA ASP A 91 -5.73 6.98 -12.35
C ASP A 91 -6.18 7.14 -10.89
N THR A 92 -7.12 6.29 -10.48
CA THR A 92 -7.72 6.34 -9.14
C THR A 92 -7.55 5.02 -8.43
N LEU A 93 -7.51 5.09 -7.10
CA LEU A 93 -7.60 3.98 -6.18
C LEU A 93 -8.78 4.24 -5.23
N THR A 94 -9.46 3.18 -4.81
CA THR A 94 -10.40 3.26 -3.69
C THR A 94 -9.58 3.10 -2.41
N VAL A 95 -9.43 4.19 -1.68
CA VAL A 95 -8.59 4.28 -0.49
C VAL A 95 -9.47 4.34 0.75
N ASN A 96 -9.13 3.55 1.76
CA ASN A 96 -9.77 3.59 3.07
C ASN A 96 -9.11 4.67 3.95
N GLU A 97 -7.77 4.67 4.04
CA GLU A 97 -7.02 5.64 4.83
C GLU A 97 -5.56 5.77 4.36
N VAL A 98 -4.97 6.96 4.51
CA VAL A 98 -3.54 7.23 4.35
C VAL A 98 -3.02 7.95 5.59
N TYR A 99 -2.15 7.30 6.36
CA TYR A 99 -1.75 7.79 7.68
C TYR A 99 -0.32 7.39 8.03
N LEU A 100 0.33 8.16 8.90
CA LEU A 100 1.69 7.89 9.41
C LEU A 100 1.60 7.29 10.81
N SER A 101 2.26 6.14 11.00
CA SER A 101 2.40 5.47 12.29
C SER A 101 3.73 4.71 12.37
N ILE A 102 3.77 3.58 13.09
CA ILE A 102 4.87 2.65 13.23
C ILE A 102 4.47 1.30 12.62
N GLN A 103 5.34 0.69 11.82
CA GLN A 103 5.13 -0.68 11.36
C GLN A 103 5.06 -1.63 12.57
N GLY A 104 3.96 -2.35 12.72
CA GLY A 104 3.70 -3.21 13.86
C GLY A 104 4.11 -4.68 13.69
N GLU A 105 4.46 -5.10 12.47
CA GLU A 105 4.77 -6.48 12.07
C GLU A 105 5.99 -6.51 11.12
N SER A 106 6.35 -7.69 10.61
CA SER A 106 7.49 -7.96 9.73
C SER A 106 8.86 -7.72 10.35
N THR A 107 9.92 -7.89 9.56
CA THR A 107 11.28 -7.49 9.96
C THR A 107 11.45 -5.98 10.12
N TRP A 108 10.48 -5.20 9.66
CA TRP A 108 10.42 -3.74 9.74
C TRP A 108 9.70 -3.20 10.99
N ALA A 109 9.21 -4.09 11.86
CA ALA A 109 8.48 -3.72 13.07
C ALA A 109 9.26 -2.70 13.93
N GLY A 110 8.57 -1.63 14.36
CA GLY A 110 9.14 -0.54 15.16
C GLY A 110 9.61 0.68 14.35
N LEU A 111 9.61 0.62 13.03
CA LEU A 111 10.02 1.75 12.17
C LEU A 111 8.83 2.64 11.76
N PRO A 112 9.04 3.97 11.62
CA PRO A 112 8.02 4.86 11.06
C PRO A 112 7.56 4.43 9.67
N CYS A 113 6.25 4.37 9.48
CA CYS A 113 5.62 3.86 8.27
C CYS A 113 4.37 4.68 7.92
N ILE A 114 4.29 5.14 6.68
CA ILE A 114 3.07 5.66 6.08
C ILE A 114 2.31 4.47 5.50
N PHE A 115 1.12 4.23 5.99
CA PHE A 115 0.22 3.21 5.48
C PHE A 115 -0.69 3.79 4.42
N VAL A 116 -0.79 3.10 3.30
CA VAL A 116 -1.80 3.32 2.25
C VAL A 116 -2.75 2.13 2.30
N ARG A 117 -3.84 2.27 3.06
CA ARG A 117 -4.84 1.21 3.23
C ARG A 117 -5.87 1.33 2.10
N LEU A 118 -5.86 0.37 1.19
CA LEU A 118 -6.83 0.29 0.10
C LEU A 118 -8.13 -0.38 0.55
N THR A 119 -9.17 -0.24 -0.25
CA THR A 119 -10.48 -0.84 -0.02
C THR A 119 -10.66 -2.12 -0.85
N ALA A 120 -11.50 -3.02 -0.34
CA ALA A 120 -11.92 -4.31 -0.89
C ALA A 120 -10.90 -5.44 -0.77
N CYS A 121 -11.34 -6.60 -0.29
CA CYS A 121 -10.57 -7.84 -0.25
C CYS A 121 -11.36 -8.97 -0.95
N ASN A 122 -10.66 -9.88 -1.62
CA ASN A 122 -11.23 -11.07 -2.24
C ASN A 122 -11.30 -12.27 -1.30
N LEU A 123 -10.91 -12.10 -0.03
CA LEU A 123 -10.94 -13.11 1.03
C LEU A 123 -11.85 -12.63 2.19
N ARG A 124 -12.31 -13.58 3.01
CA ARG A 124 -13.10 -13.33 4.23
C ARG A 124 -12.56 -14.14 5.41
N CYS A 125 -11.27 -13.95 5.68
CA CYS A 125 -10.56 -14.69 6.73
C CYS A 125 -11.31 -14.61 8.08
N SER A 126 -11.42 -15.74 8.78
CA SER A 126 -12.17 -15.84 10.05
C SER A 126 -11.70 -14.91 11.17
N TYR A 127 -10.44 -14.47 11.10
CA TYR A 127 -9.78 -13.61 12.08
C TYR A 127 -9.42 -12.22 11.54
N CYS A 128 -10.05 -11.79 10.44
CA CYS A 128 -9.76 -10.46 9.88
C CYS A 128 -10.16 -9.34 10.86
N ASP A 129 -9.18 -8.53 11.27
CA ASP A 129 -9.36 -7.36 12.15
C ASP A 129 -9.67 -6.06 11.39
N THR A 130 -9.61 -6.09 10.06
CA THR A 130 -9.79 -4.93 9.18
C THR A 130 -11.00 -5.10 8.26
N ALA A 131 -12.07 -5.73 8.74
CA ALA A 131 -13.27 -5.99 7.93
C ALA A 131 -13.95 -4.70 7.40
N TYR A 132 -13.75 -3.58 8.10
CA TYR A 132 -14.24 -2.27 7.66
C TYR A 132 -13.67 -1.85 6.29
N ALA A 133 -12.43 -2.25 5.99
CA ALA A 133 -11.79 -1.96 4.70
C ALA A 133 -12.38 -2.78 3.52
N PHE A 134 -13.36 -3.67 3.75
CA PHE A 134 -14.04 -4.37 2.65
C PHE A 134 -14.96 -3.48 1.83
N THR A 135 -15.55 -2.45 2.44
CA THR A 135 -16.58 -1.61 1.81
C THR A 135 -16.37 -0.12 2.03
N GLU A 136 -15.70 0.28 3.11
CA GLU A 136 -15.41 1.69 3.38
C GLU A 136 -14.25 2.18 2.50
N GLY A 137 -14.40 3.36 1.88
CA GLY A 137 -13.33 4.06 1.18
C GLY A 137 -13.84 5.01 0.10
N GLU A 138 -12.96 5.87 -0.37
CA GLU A 138 -13.24 6.89 -1.37
C GLU A 138 -12.39 6.68 -2.61
N LYS A 139 -12.93 6.99 -3.80
CA LYS A 139 -12.11 7.03 -5.01
C LYS A 139 -11.23 8.26 -4.96
N THR A 140 -9.93 8.04 -4.82
CA THR A 140 -8.91 9.08 -4.69
C THR A 140 -7.97 9.01 -5.89
N ALA A 141 -7.58 10.16 -6.44
CA ALA A 141 -6.58 10.19 -7.49
C ALA A 141 -5.21 9.75 -6.95
N THR A 142 -4.43 9.03 -7.74
CA THR A 142 -3.05 8.63 -7.36
C THR A 142 -2.18 9.83 -7.02
N SER A 143 -2.38 10.96 -7.72
CA SER A 143 -1.70 12.23 -7.44
C SER A 143 -2.02 12.79 -6.05
N GLU A 144 -3.28 12.68 -5.60
CA GLU A 144 -3.70 13.10 -4.26
C GLU A 144 -3.11 12.19 -3.18
N ILE A 145 -3.06 10.87 -3.43
CA ILE A 145 -2.41 9.90 -2.52
C ILE A 145 -0.92 10.22 -2.40
N LEU A 146 -0.26 10.50 -3.52
CA LEU A 146 1.15 10.85 -3.57
C LEU A 146 1.44 12.16 -2.83
N GLN A 147 0.63 13.19 -3.06
CA GLN A 147 0.71 14.44 -2.31
C GLN A 147 0.59 14.19 -0.81
N ARG A 148 -0.38 13.37 -0.39
CA ARG A 148 -0.58 13.03 1.01
C ARG A 148 0.63 12.30 1.62
N ILE A 149 1.24 11.39 0.88
CA ILE A 149 2.49 10.70 1.28
C ILE A 149 3.62 11.71 1.44
N GLU A 150 3.78 12.65 0.51
CA GLU A 150 4.83 13.67 0.59
C GLU A 150 4.68 14.58 1.80
N GLU A 151 3.45 15.01 2.12
CA GLU A 151 3.13 15.80 3.30
C GLU A 151 3.51 15.06 4.59
N LEU A 152 3.13 13.78 4.70
CA LEU A 152 3.45 12.94 5.86
C LEU A 152 4.95 12.64 5.97
N ALA A 153 5.67 12.53 4.86
CA ALA A 153 7.10 12.25 4.82
C ALA A 153 7.98 13.50 5.02
N ALA A 154 7.42 14.70 4.88
CA ALA A 154 8.18 15.96 4.95
C ALA A 154 9.07 16.10 6.20
N PRO A 155 8.64 15.73 7.43
CA PRO A 155 9.49 15.83 8.61
C PRO A 155 10.76 14.98 8.55
N TYR A 156 10.71 13.84 7.85
CA TYR A 156 11.86 12.94 7.74
C TYR A 156 12.88 13.42 6.72
N LYS A 157 12.42 14.03 5.61
CA LYS A 157 13.29 14.65 4.61
C LYS A 157 14.10 15.83 5.19
N GLN A 158 13.51 16.53 6.16
CA GLN A 158 14.12 17.69 6.82
C GLN A 158 15.01 17.31 8.01
N SER A 159 14.93 16.08 8.50
CA SER A 159 15.74 15.62 9.63
C SER A 159 17.22 15.52 9.25
N THR A 160 18.09 15.97 10.15
CA THR A 160 19.56 15.75 10.05
C THR A 160 20.00 14.40 10.61
N LEU A 161 19.10 13.69 11.31
CA LEU A 161 19.33 12.40 11.95
C LEU A 161 18.92 11.24 11.04
N GLN A 162 19.27 11.30 9.75
CA GLN A 162 18.84 10.30 8.78
C GLN A 162 19.58 8.97 8.96
N HIS A 163 18.83 7.88 8.83
CA HIS A 163 19.40 6.54 8.83
C HIS A 163 20.00 6.25 7.45
N SER A 164 21.32 6.03 7.38
CA SER A 164 22.05 5.96 6.10
C SER A 164 21.58 4.83 5.15
N ASN A 165 21.02 3.75 5.71
CA ASN A 165 20.75 2.52 4.97
C ASN A 165 19.27 2.30 4.65
N THR A 166 18.37 3.05 5.29
CA THR A 166 16.92 2.88 5.14
C THR A 166 16.26 4.26 5.16
N PRO A 167 15.83 4.77 4.00
CA PRO A 167 15.02 5.98 3.93
C PRO A 167 13.73 5.79 4.76
N LEU A 168 13.49 6.73 5.67
CA LEU A 168 12.28 6.81 6.47
C LEU A 168 11.43 8.02 6.05
N PRO A 169 10.09 7.95 6.18
CA PRO A 169 9.34 6.79 6.65
C PRO A 169 9.26 5.70 5.57
N LEU A 170 8.99 4.47 5.99
CA LEU A 170 8.55 3.40 5.08
C LEU A 170 7.21 3.77 4.46
N ILE A 171 6.88 3.24 3.29
CA ILE A 171 5.54 3.35 2.69
C ILE A 171 4.96 1.95 2.50
N GLU A 172 3.89 1.60 3.19
CA GLU A 172 3.27 0.28 3.10
C GLU A 172 1.89 0.32 2.44
N PHE A 173 1.74 -0.39 1.33
CA PHE A 173 0.45 -0.68 0.74
C PHE A 173 -0.17 -1.89 1.42
N THR A 174 -1.40 -1.73 1.90
CA THR A 174 -2.17 -2.74 2.62
C THR A 174 -3.66 -2.52 2.34
N GLY A 175 -4.55 -3.14 3.12
CA GLY A 175 -5.96 -2.74 3.19
C GLY A 175 -6.83 -3.34 2.11
N GLY A 176 -7.90 -3.99 2.54
CA GLY A 176 -8.46 -5.03 1.70
C GLY A 176 -7.30 -5.90 1.15
N GLU A 177 -7.31 -6.25 -0.13
CA GLU A 177 -6.13 -6.81 -0.81
C GLU A 177 -5.57 -5.76 -1.78
N PRO A 178 -4.36 -5.19 -1.54
CA PRO A 178 -3.87 -4.07 -2.34
C PRO A 178 -3.69 -4.43 -3.82
N LEU A 179 -3.39 -5.69 -4.13
CA LEU A 179 -3.21 -6.16 -5.51
C LEU A 179 -4.52 -6.33 -6.30
N LEU A 180 -5.69 -6.12 -5.67
CA LEU A 180 -6.96 -6.05 -6.40
C LEU A 180 -7.07 -4.79 -7.27
N GLN A 181 -6.40 -3.72 -6.88
CA GLN A 181 -6.48 -2.43 -7.56
C GLN A 181 -5.22 -2.22 -8.40
N LYS A 182 -5.30 -2.49 -9.71
CA LYS A 182 -4.14 -2.50 -10.62
C LYS A 182 -3.34 -1.19 -10.64
N ASN A 183 -3.98 -0.06 -10.38
CA ASN A 183 -3.33 1.25 -10.31
C ASN A 183 -2.38 1.39 -9.10
N ALA A 184 -2.41 0.47 -8.13
CA ALA A 184 -1.44 0.46 -7.03
C ALA A 184 -0.03 0.09 -7.53
N LEU A 185 0.07 -0.71 -8.60
CA LEU A 185 1.34 -1.14 -9.18
C LEU A 185 2.18 0.03 -9.72
N PRO A 186 1.66 0.91 -10.62
CA PRO A 186 2.42 2.06 -11.08
C PRO A 186 2.73 3.06 -9.96
N LEU A 187 1.81 3.26 -9.00
CA LEU A 187 2.07 4.16 -7.86
C LEU A 187 3.21 3.64 -6.96
N MET A 188 3.24 2.34 -6.65
CA MET A 188 4.37 1.73 -5.91
C MET A 188 5.69 1.89 -6.66
N ARG A 189 5.69 1.72 -8.00
CA ARG A 189 6.88 1.96 -8.83
C ARG A 189 7.35 3.41 -8.75
N GLU A 190 6.44 4.37 -8.88
CA GLU A 190 6.78 5.79 -8.79
C GLU A 190 7.39 6.15 -7.43
N LEU A 191 6.85 5.61 -6.34
CA LEU A 191 7.41 5.81 -4.99
C LEU A 191 8.82 5.22 -4.88
N CYS A 192 9.09 4.06 -5.49
CA CYS A 192 10.45 3.52 -5.59
C CYS A 192 11.38 4.39 -6.45
N ASP A 193 10.89 4.99 -7.54
CA ASP A 193 11.67 5.92 -8.39
C ASP A 193 12.07 7.19 -7.63
N ARG A 194 11.25 7.59 -6.64
CA ARG A 194 11.52 8.69 -5.70
C ARG A 194 12.47 8.29 -4.57
N GLY A 195 13.01 7.07 -4.58
CA GLY A 195 13.98 6.58 -3.60
C GLY A 195 13.37 6.21 -2.24
N LEU A 196 12.04 6.04 -2.15
CA LEU A 196 11.37 5.63 -0.92
C LEU A 196 11.40 4.11 -0.74
N THR A 197 11.39 3.67 0.51
CA THR A 197 11.27 2.25 0.86
C THR A 197 9.81 1.84 0.82
N VAL A 198 9.41 1.05 -0.19
CA VAL A 198 8.02 0.62 -0.39
C VAL A 198 7.84 -0.84 0.01
N LEU A 199 6.81 -1.09 0.82
CA LEU A 199 6.38 -2.39 1.29
C LEU A 199 4.96 -2.68 0.76
N VAL A 200 4.64 -3.96 0.59
CA VAL A 200 3.26 -4.41 0.33
C VAL A 200 2.94 -5.63 1.19
N GLU A 201 1.86 -5.53 1.95
CA GLU A 201 1.24 -6.63 2.68
C GLU A 201 0.13 -7.23 1.82
N THR A 202 0.33 -8.46 1.33
CA THR A 202 -0.61 -9.15 0.43
C THR A 202 -0.94 -10.55 0.92
N SER A 203 -2.13 -11.05 0.60
CA SER A 203 -2.59 -12.37 1.04
C SER A 203 -1.95 -13.54 0.28
N GLY A 204 -1.22 -13.29 -0.81
CA GLY A 204 -0.72 -14.35 -1.69
C GLY A 204 -1.79 -15.06 -2.52
N ALA A 205 -3.05 -14.60 -2.49
CA ALA A 205 -4.14 -15.13 -3.31
C ALA A 205 -4.19 -14.52 -4.73
N LEU A 206 -3.41 -13.47 -4.99
CA LEU A 206 -3.28 -12.81 -6.30
C LEU A 206 -1.85 -12.90 -6.81
N ASP A 207 -1.70 -12.71 -8.12
CA ASP A 207 -0.40 -12.75 -8.80
C ASP A 207 0.49 -11.56 -8.37
N ILE A 208 1.70 -11.87 -7.90
CA ILE A 208 2.68 -10.87 -7.45
C ILE A 208 3.73 -10.53 -8.53
N SER A 209 3.71 -11.17 -9.70
CA SER A 209 4.77 -11.06 -10.70
C SER A 209 4.92 -9.65 -11.29
N GLN A 210 3.86 -8.85 -11.23
CA GLN A 210 3.82 -7.48 -11.79
C GLN A 210 4.36 -6.41 -10.83
N LEU A 211 4.63 -6.78 -9.58
CA LEU A 211 5.23 -5.85 -8.60
C LEU A 211 6.65 -5.48 -9.02
N ASP A 212 6.95 -4.18 -8.92
CA ASP A 212 8.31 -3.68 -9.12
C ASP A 212 9.31 -4.45 -8.23
N PRO A 213 10.45 -4.91 -8.77
CA PRO A 213 11.43 -5.69 -8.00
C PRO A 213 11.98 -4.98 -6.75
N ARG A 214 11.89 -3.64 -6.65
CA ARG A 214 12.35 -2.89 -5.47
C ARG A 214 11.39 -2.96 -4.30
N VAL A 215 10.10 -3.22 -4.56
CA VAL A 215 9.07 -3.34 -3.52
C VAL A 215 9.38 -4.56 -2.64
N ARG A 216 9.29 -4.36 -1.32
CA ARG A 216 9.40 -5.42 -0.31
C ARG A 216 8.05 -6.08 -0.14
N ARG A 217 7.99 -7.38 -0.34
CA ARG A 217 6.74 -8.14 -0.30
C ARG A 217 6.64 -8.85 1.03
N ILE A 218 5.56 -8.62 1.76
CA ILE A 218 5.19 -9.41 2.94
C ILE A 218 3.96 -10.21 2.53
N MET A 219 4.17 -11.48 2.21
CA MET A 219 3.12 -12.35 1.70
C MET A 219 2.59 -13.22 2.83
N ASP A 220 1.35 -12.96 3.26
CA ASP A 220 0.68 -13.69 4.32
C ASP A 220 -0.05 -14.93 3.76
N LEU A 221 0.63 -16.08 3.80
CA LEU A 221 0.06 -17.37 3.44
C LEU A 221 -0.99 -17.77 4.47
N LYS A 222 -2.26 -17.62 4.08
CA LYS A 222 -3.41 -17.86 4.96
C LYS A 222 -3.48 -19.33 5.38
N CYS A 223 -3.44 -19.54 6.70
CA CYS A 223 -3.50 -20.88 7.28
C CYS A 223 -4.93 -21.42 7.31
N PRO A 224 -5.16 -22.74 7.49
CA PRO A 224 -6.48 -23.37 7.49
C PRO A 224 -7.54 -22.67 8.35
N SER A 225 -7.20 -22.20 9.56
CA SER A 225 -8.13 -21.53 10.45
C SER A 225 -8.76 -20.28 9.85
N SER A 226 -8.11 -19.65 8.86
CA SER A 226 -8.67 -18.51 8.10
C SER A 226 -9.90 -18.88 7.27
N GLY A 227 -10.05 -20.15 6.89
CA GLY A 227 -11.01 -20.60 5.89
C GLY A 227 -10.62 -20.26 4.44
N GLU A 228 -9.39 -19.80 4.20
CA GLU A 228 -8.90 -19.29 2.91
C GLU A 228 -7.61 -19.94 2.40
N SER A 229 -7.06 -20.93 3.10
CA SER A 229 -5.77 -21.56 2.72
C SER A 229 -5.75 -22.17 1.30
N HIS A 230 -6.90 -22.63 0.81
CA HIS A 230 -7.06 -23.15 -0.56
C HIS A 230 -6.94 -22.08 -1.66
N ARG A 231 -6.91 -20.80 -1.30
CA ARG A 231 -6.81 -19.67 -2.23
C ARG A 231 -5.37 -19.27 -2.55
N MET A 232 -4.40 -19.80 -1.79
CA MET A 232 -3.00 -19.41 -1.91
C MET A 232 -2.42 -19.84 -3.25
N ARG A 233 -1.76 -18.91 -3.94
CA ARG A 233 -1.12 -19.16 -5.24
C ARG A 233 0.35 -19.50 -5.03
N TRP A 234 0.69 -20.79 -5.12
CA TRP A 234 2.07 -21.26 -4.99
C TRP A 234 2.96 -20.80 -6.15
N GLU A 235 2.36 -20.41 -7.28
CA GLU A 235 3.03 -19.78 -8.41
C GLU A 235 3.68 -18.43 -8.05
N ASN A 236 3.33 -17.84 -6.90
CA ASN A 236 3.98 -16.64 -6.40
C ASN A 236 5.39 -16.91 -5.85
N LEU A 237 5.70 -18.13 -5.41
CA LEU A 237 6.97 -18.42 -4.74
C LEU A 237 8.22 -18.08 -5.56
N PRO A 238 8.30 -18.39 -6.88
CA PRO A 238 9.45 -18.02 -7.70
C PRO A 238 9.63 -16.51 -7.90
N HIS A 239 8.60 -15.72 -7.60
CA HIS A 239 8.66 -14.26 -7.70
C HIS A 239 9.16 -13.59 -6.42
N LEU A 240 9.19 -14.30 -5.29
CA LEU A 240 9.73 -13.79 -4.03
C LEU A 240 11.26 -13.68 -4.07
N LYS A 241 11.78 -12.74 -3.30
CA LYS A 241 13.20 -12.44 -3.18
C LYS A 241 13.66 -12.66 -1.75
N THR A 242 14.97 -12.76 -1.54
CA THR A 242 15.58 -12.85 -0.20
C THR A 242 15.29 -11.64 0.69
N THR A 243 14.87 -10.53 0.10
CA THR A 243 14.45 -9.29 0.78
C THR A 243 12.96 -9.21 1.08
N ASP A 244 12.18 -10.18 0.61
CA ASP A 244 10.74 -10.31 0.88
C ASP A 244 10.54 -11.16 2.14
N GLU A 245 9.30 -11.38 2.56
CA GLU A 245 8.97 -12.12 3.78
C GLU A 245 7.72 -12.97 3.53
N ILE A 246 7.71 -14.19 4.06
CA ILE A 246 6.49 -15.02 4.12
C ILE A 246 5.98 -15.02 5.54
N LYS A 247 4.72 -14.64 5.72
CA LYS A 247 4.04 -14.57 6.99
C LYS A 247 3.00 -15.69 7.11
N PHE A 248 2.90 -16.27 8.29
CA PHE A 248 1.82 -17.16 8.68
C PHE A 248 1.18 -16.62 9.97
N VAL A 249 -0.13 -16.34 9.92
CA VAL A 249 -0.91 -16.03 11.12
C VAL A 249 -1.50 -17.33 11.67
N ILE A 250 -1.02 -17.74 12.85
CA ILE A 250 -1.31 -19.04 13.47
C ILE A 250 -2.35 -18.86 14.58
N GLY A 251 -3.53 -19.45 14.41
CA GLY A 251 -4.61 -19.46 15.41
C GLY A 251 -4.82 -20.81 16.08
N THR A 252 -4.35 -21.88 15.45
CA THR A 252 -4.66 -23.26 15.85
C THR A 252 -3.43 -24.17 15.79
N GLN A 253 -3.54 -25.36 16.40
CA GLN A 253 -2.52 -26.39 16.29
C GLN A 253 -2.37 -26.87 14.83
N GLU A 254 -3.48 -26.97 14.11
CA GLU A 254 -3.52 -27.41 12.72
C GLU A 254 -2.92 -26.36 11.77
N ASP A 255 -3.04 -25.07 12.08
CA ASP A 255 -2.32 -24.01 11.37
C ASP A 255 -0.80 -24.18 11.50
N TYR A 256 -0.32 -24.46 12.72
CA TYR A 256 1.10 -24.66 12.99
C TYR A 256 1.64 -25.87 12.22
N ASP A 257 0.94 -27.00 12.28
CA ASP A 257 1.34 -28.23 11.58
C ASP A 257 1.27 -28.07 10.06
N TRP A 258 0.25 -27.35 9.57
CA TRP A 258 0.13 -27.00 8.16
C TRP A 258 1.27 -26.09 7.69
N ALA A 259 1.59 -25.04 8.45
CA ALA A 259 2.68 -24.11 8.11
C ALA A 259 4.02 -24.86 8.04
N LYS A 260 4.33 -25.72 9.02
CA LYS A 260 5.53 -26.58 8.99
C LYS A 260 5.57 -27.47 7.75
N THR A 261 4.45 -28.10 7.42
CA THR A 261 4.33 -28.96 6.24
C THR A 261 4.63 -28.17 4.97
N LYS A 262 4.03 -26.99 4.80
CA LYS A 262 4.26 -26.13 3.62
C LYS A 262 5.66 -25.55 3.55
N MET A 263 6.25 -25.21 4.69
CA MET A 263 7.66 -24.80 4.78
C MET A 263 8.59 -25.87 4.23
N ALA A 264 8.37 -27.13 4.61
CA ALA A 264 9.16 -28.26 4.15
C ALA A 264 8.90 -28.59 2.67
N GLU A 265 7.63 -28.71 2.27
CA GLU A 265 7.23 -29.05 0.90
C GLU A 265 7.79 -28.07 -0.14
N HIS A 266 7.84 -26.79 0.19
CA HIS A 266 8.26 -25.72 -0.71
C HIS A 266 9.65 -25.14 -0.41
N ASN A 267 10.38 -25.71 0.56
CA ASN A 267 11.68 -25.20 1.02
C ASN A 267 11.68 -23.70 1.34
N LEU A 268 10.61 -23.21 1.99
CA LEU A 268 10.36 -21.77 2.11
C LEU A 268 11.47 -21.01 2.85
N ALA A 269 12.15 -21.68 3.79
CA ALA A 269 13.26 -21.08 4.54
C ALA A 269 14.49 -20.74 3.65
N GLN A 270 14.57 -21.30 2.44
CA GLN A 270 15.60 -20.97 1.44
C GLN A 270 15.18 -19.82 0.51
N VAL A 271 13.90 -19.44 0.52
CA VAL A 271 13.37 -18.37 -0.34
C VAL A 271 13.60 -17.02 0.31
N CYS A 272 13.08 -16.84 1.53
CA CYS A 272 13.16 -15.59 2.27
C CYS A 272 12.84 -15.81 3.77
N PRO A 273 13.01 -14.79 4.64
CA PRO A 273 12.61 -14.85 6.03
C PRO A 273 11.15 -15.32 6.23
N LEU A 274 10.96 -16.20 7.20
CA LEU A 274 9.66 -16.74 7.58
C LEU A 274 9.21 -16.14 8.90
N LEU A 275 7.96 -15.71 8.97
CA LEU A 275 7.38 -15.06 10.12
C LEU A 275 6.16 -15.82 10.63
N PHE A 276 6.12 -16.07 11.93
CA PHE A 276 4.93 -16.58 12.61
C PHE A 276 4.36 -15.49 13.51
N SER A 277 3.10 -15.13 13.31
CA SER A 277 2.33 -14.33 14.26
C SER A 277 1.20 -15.16 14.86
N TRP A 278 0.73 -14.76 16.02
CA TRP A 278 -0.42 -15.38 16.66
C TRP A 278 -1.70 -14.62 16.31
N VAL A 279 -2.79 -15.33 16.01
CA VAL A 279 -4.11 -14.71 15.80
C VAL A 279 -4.54 -14.00 17.09
N ALA A 280 -4.59 -12.67 17.07
CA ALA A 280 -5.26 -11.92 18.14
C ALA A 280 -6.78 -12.08 18.02
N PRO A 281 -7.47 -12.65 19.03
CA PRO A 281 -8.91 -12.86 18.98
C PRO A 281 -9.66 -11.56 18.81
N LEU A 282 -10.63 -11.55 17.90
CA LEU A 282 -11.55 -10.44 17.71
C LEU A 282 -12.49 -10.32 18.91
N LEU A 283 -12.71 -9.10 19.36
CA LEU A 283 -13.80 -8.79 20.30
C LEU A 283 -15.16 -9.04 19.61
N PRO A 284 -16.23 -9.34 20.36
CA PRO A 284 -17.53 -9.64 19.77
C PRO A 284 -18.05 -8.59 18.78
N HIS A 285 -17.81 -7.29 19.04
CA HIS A 285 -18.22 -6.20 18.15
C HIS A 285 -17.32 -6.01 16.93
N GLN A 286 -16.11 -6.58 16.94
CA GLN A 286 -15.17 -6.56 15.82
C GLN A 286 -15.46 -7.68 14.80
N ARG A 287 -16.30 -8.66 15.15
CA ARG A 287 -16.67 -9.76 14.26
C ARG A 287 -17.72 -9.31 13.25
N ASP A 288 -17.26 -9.01 12.05
CA ASP A 288 -18.14 -8.73 10.92
C ASP A 288 -18.86 -10.00 10.43
N LYS A 289 -20.12 -9.86 10.00
CA LYS A 289 -20.97 -10.98 9.57
C LYS A 289 -20.49 -11.64 8.28
N SER A 290 -19.67 -10.95 7.48
CA SER A 290 -19.12 -11.48 6.24
C SER A 290 -17.92 -12.40 6.44
N LEU A 291 -17.34 -12.44 7.66
CA LEU A 291 -16.19 -13.30 7.96
C LEU A 291 -16.59 -14.77 7.97
N LYS A 292 -15.71 -15.62 7.45
CA LYS A 292 -15.85 -17.07 7.56
C LYS A 292 -15.75 -17.50 9.02
N GLN A 293 -16.35 -18.64 9.33
CA GLN A 293 -16.07 -19.30 10.60
C GLN A 293 -14.73 -20.04 10.52
N VAL A 294 -14.09 -20.23 11.67
CA VAL A 294 -12.96 -21.18 11.77
C VAL A 294 -13.49 -22.56 11.38
N PRO A 295 -12.85 -23.29 10.46
CA PRO A 295 -13.29 -24.63 10.06
C PRO A 295 -13.42 -25.58 11.26
N GLU A 296 -14.29 -26.59 11.15
CA GLU A 296 -14.45 -27.61 12.18
C GLU A 296 -13.17 -28.43 12.39
N GLY A 297 -12.99 -28.96 13.60
CA GLY A 297 -11.81 -29.77 13.96
C GLY A 297 -10.53 -28.98 14.18
N GLN A 298 -10.62 -27.66 14.31
CA GLN A 298 -9.50 -26.77 14.61
C GLN A 298 -9.36 -26.56 16.12
N THR A 299 -8.15 -26.77 16.65
CA THR A 299 -7.82 -26.67 18.06
C THR A 299 -7.09 -25.35 18.34
N PRO A 300 -7.67 -24.39 19.08
CA PRO A 300 -7.01 -23.12 19.35
C PRO A 300 -5.66 -23.30 20.04
N ILE A 301 -4.64 -22.56 19.58
CA ILE A 301 -3.32 -22.53 20.21
C ILE A 301 -3.14 -21.22 20.96
N THR A 302 -2.56 -21.27 22.16
CA THR A 302 -2.22 -20.03 22.87
C THR A 302 -0.94 -19.42 22.31
N ARG A 303 -0.75 -18.12 22.52
CA ARG A 303 0.50 -17.44 22.14
C ARG A 303 1.73 -18.07 22.80
N LYS A 304 1.59 -18.50 24.06
CA LYS A 304 2.65 -19.16 24.83
C LYS A 304 3.00 -20.51 24.17
N ASP A 305 2.00 -21.35 23.95
CA ASP A 305 2.22 -22.69 23.37
C ASP A 305 2.83 -22.59 21.97
N LEU A 306 2.41 -21.62 21.16
CA LEU A 306 3.02 -21.37 19.84
C LEU A 306 4.52 -21.08 19.95
N VAL A 307 4.93 -20.18 20.85
CA VAL A 307 6.34 -19.86 21.07
C VAL A 307 7.11 -21.07 21.59
N GLU A 308 6.56 -21.80 22.56
CA GLU A 308 7.19 -23.00 23.11
C GLU A 308 7.39 -24.08 22.04
N LYS A 309 6.41 -24.27 21.15
CA LYS A 309 6.52 -25.20 20.02
C LYS A 309 7.56 -24.77 18.99
N ILE A 310 7.61 -23.48 18.62
CA ILE A 310 8.63 -22.94 17.70
C ILE A 310 10.04 -23.29 18.22
N VAL A 311 10.27 -23.09 19.52
CA VAL A 311 11.56 -23.39 20.16
C VAL A 311 11.82 -24.89 20.22
N ALA A 312 10.82 -25.69 20.65
CA ALA A 312 10.96 -27.14 20.78
C ALA A 312 11.26 -27.83 19.43
N ASP A 313 10.66 -27.34 18.35
CA ASP A 313 10.85 -27.87 16.99
C ASP A 313 12.05 -27.25 16.26
N ALA A 314 12.76 -26.30 16.89
CA ALA A 314 13.88 -25.56 16.30
C ALA A 314 13.54 -24.94 14.92
N LEU A 315 12.33 -24.37 14.79
CA LEU A 315 11.88 -23.82 13.51
C LEU A 315 12.67 -22.57 13.11
N PRO A 316 13.09 -22.43 11.84
CA PRO A 316 13.81 -21.26 11.33
C PRO A 316 12.82 -20.12 11.01
N VAL A 317 12.04 -19.71 12.01
CA VAL A 317 11.02 -18.66 11.89
C VAL A 317 11.27 -17.55 12.89
N ARG A 318 10.90 -16.32 12.53
CA ARG A 318 10.79 -15.20 13.47
C ARG A 318 9.37 -15.19 14.03
N PHE A 319 9.24 -15.36 15.35
CA PHE A 319 7.99 -15.04 16.01
C PHE A 319 7.82 -13.52 16.10
N GLN A 320 6.64 -13.00 15.75
CA GLN A 320 6.35 -11.57 15.79
C GLN A 320 5.07 -11.28 16.57
N LEU A 321 5.12 -10.22 17.37
CA LEU A 321 3.94 -9.60 17.95
C LEU A 321 3.35 -8.62 16.92
N GLN A 322 2.03 -8.45 16.95
CA GLN A 322 1.36 -7.34 16.29
C GLN A 322 1.48 -6.12 17.21
N MET A 323 2.60 -5.39 17.17
CA MET A 323 2.96 -4.36 18.16
C MET A 323 1.87 -3.31 18.33
N HIS A 324 1.21 -2.94 17.23
CA HIS A 324 0.14 -1.95 17.24
C HIS A 324 -1.02 -2.33 18.18
N LYS A 325 -1.31 -3.62 18.36
CA LYS A 325 -2.36 -4.12 19.28
C LYS A 325 -2.03 -3.97 20.77
N PHE A 326 -0.78 -3.62 21.09
CA PHE A 326 -0.34 -3.36 22.47
C PHE A 326 -0.13 -1.88 22.74
N ILE A 327 0.13 -1.09 21.70
CA ILE A 327 0.39 0.35 21.82
C ILE A 327 -0.93 1.12 21.85
N TRP A 328 -1.88 0.76 20.98
CA TRP A 328 -3.15 1.48 20.83
C TRP A 328 -4.35 0.64 21.29
N PRO A 329 -5.46 1.31 21.67
CA PRO A 329 -6.73 0.65 21.93
C PRO A 329 -7.18 -0.23 20.75
N PRO A 330 -7.85 -1.37 21.00
CA PRO A 330 -8.23 -2.33 19.96
C PRO A 330 -9.08 -1.78 18.81
N ASP A 331 -9.83 -0.70 19.05
CA ASP A 331 -10.74 -0.10 18.07
C ASP A 331 -10.18 1.19 17.43
N GLN A 332 -8.96 1.60 17.79
CA GLN A 332 -8.34 2.78 17.20
C GLN A 332 -7.88 2.47 15.76
N LYS A 333 -8.43 3.22 14.79
CA LYS A 333 -8.03 3.20 13.38
C LYS A 333 -6.95 4.24 13.10
N GLY A 334 -6.27 4.15 11.96
CA GLY A 334 -5.26 5.13 11.55
C GLY A 334 -4.01 5.15 12.45
N VAL A 335 -3.66 3.99 13.01
CA VAL A 335 -2.48 3.77 13.86
C VAL A 335 -1.72 2.52 13.47
#